data_AF-A3LXR3-F1
#
_entry.id   AF-A3LXR3-F1
#
_cell.length_a   1.000
_cell.length_b   1.000
_cell.length_c   1.000
_cell.angle_alpha   90.00
_cell.angle_beta   90.00
_cell.angle_gamma   90.00
#
_symmetry.space_group_name_H-M   'P 1'
#
loop_
_entity.id
_entity.type
_entity.pdbx_description
1 polymer ?
#
loop_
_entity_poly.entity_id
_entity_poly.type
_entity_poly.pdbx_seq_one_letter_code
_entity_poly.pdbx_strand_id
1 'polypeptide(L)'
;MSEWEKVTDNEGRVYYYNSKTKETSWTLPQSESSVSSGSKWQEYATDDGRKYYYNESTGETTWEMPQEMEKAEDKRNDEQVASKSTEESQLDLRLASEPIKKSDLVNPPKDDSYPESEAFVEMLRSNKVDSTWSFQAVMSKFIDDPKYWAIPDALERKKLYDEYLVTRFKEDLSNKSLLVETFKKNFVETLKKYEENGRLSRNSRWISVKKLLIAEDNPIFKHSILSDAEIAEIYYEYISRLKKQYEEELSKNKDRALSELESYLTQINPNIVSSTSNWQELLENLKADARFRANKHFNVLSDVDLLEMYETKIYPTIIQKIKSEIDDVQKKNYRSDRKARQKYKALLKTLDINANSNFKDFLYILENDDSFIELCGRNGSTALELFWDIVDEKSQVLKLKMYLVESVLLDLKKEDSTLTKSKILSSENNFIEFLSNSSDQRIENLDIDLNDANETEVLYGALKREFEAQQEKRRVRF
;
A
#
# COMPACT_ATOMS: atom_id res chain seq x y z
N MET A 1 26.34 55.15 -31.18
CA MET A 1 25.32 54.42 -31.96
C MET A 1 25.99 53.20 -32.53
N SER A 2 25.51 52.02 -32.19
CA SER A 2 26.19 50.75 -32.45
C SER A 2 25.69 50.15 -33.77
N GLU A 3 26.55 50.10 -34.78
CA GLU A 3 26.25 49.64 -36.15
C GLU A 3 26.50 48.13 -36.30
N TRP A 4 25.70 47.31 -35.60
CA TRP A 4 25.65 45.86 -35.83
C TRP A 4 24.53 45.55 -36.83
N GLU A 5 24.86 44.85 -37.92
CA GLU A 5 23.91 44.46 -38.96
C GLU A 5 23.52 43.00 -38.85
N LYS A 6 22.22 42.71 -39.08
CA LYS A 6 21.66 41.36 -39.04
C LYS A 6 21.86 40.68 -40.40
N VAL A 7 22.60 39.57 -40.43
CA VAL A 7 22.92 38.80 -41.63
C VAL A 7 22.41 37.36 -41.47
N THR A 8 22.07 36.71 -42.57
CA THR A 8 21.63 35.30 -42.59
C THR A 8 22.58 34.47 -43.42
N ASP A 9 22.97 33.29 -42.90
CA ASP A 9 23.80 32.33 -43.63
C ASP A 9 22.97 31.50 -44.63
N ASN A 10 23.68 30.71 -45.46
CA ASN A 10 23.05 29.84 -46.48
C ASN A 10 22.22 28.69 -45.86
N GLU A 11 22.27 28.50 -44.54
CA GLU A 11 21.49 27.51 -43.78
C GLU A 11 20.31 28.18 -43.05
N GLY A 12 20.06 29.47 -43.28
CA GLY A 12 18.93 30.23 -42.73
C GLY A 12 19.13 30.71 -41.29
N ARG A 13 20.32 30.57 -40.71
CA ARG A 13 20.63 31.02 -39.36
C ARG A 13 21.07 32.48 -39.38
N VAL A 14 20.54 33.24 -38.43
CA VAL A 14 20.82 34.66 -38.28
C VAL A 14 22.06 34.86 -37.41
N TYR A 15 23.01 35.66 -37.88
CA TYR A 15 24.12 36.19 -37.07
C TYR A 15 24.24 37.70 -37.24
N TYR A 16 24.85 38.38 -36.26
CA TYR A 16 25.07 39.82 -36.26
C TYR A 16 26.53 40.12 -36.62
N TYR A 17 26.73 41.01 -37.59
CA TYR A 17 28.04 41.41 -38.08
C TYR A 17 28.30 42.88 -37.76
N ASN A 18 29.45 43.19 -37.17
CA ASN A 18 29.88 44.56 -36.93
C ASN A 18 30.71 45.06 -38.12
N SER A 19 30.17 46.05 -38.84
CA SER A 19 30.80 46.59 -40.05
C SER A 19 32.11 47.34 -39.79
N LYS A 20 32.37 47.78 -38.54
CA LYS A 20 33.61 48.48 -38.16
C LYS A 20 34.71 47.56 -37.65
N THR A 21 34.38 46.61 -36.79
CA THR A 21 35.37 45.69 -36.19
C THR A 21 35.57 44.42 -37.02
N LYS A 22 34.70 44.18 -38.01
CA LYS A 22 34.64 42.94 -38.83
C LYS A 22 34.39 41.67 -38.01
N GLU A 23 33.82 41.81 -36.81
CA GLU A 23 33.50 40.70 -35.93
C GLU A 23 32.08 40.16 -36.21
N THR A 24 31.91 38.85 -36.12
CA THR A 24 30.62 38.15 -36.23
C THR A 24 30.24 37.58 -34.87
N SER A 25 29.02 37.83 -34.42
CA SER A 25 28.46 37.26 -33.19
C SER A 25 27.10 36.62 -33.48
N TRP A 26 26.85 35.45 -32.89
CA TRP A 26 25.54 34.79 -32.98
C TRP A 26 24.49 35.41 -32.06
N THR A 27 24.89 36.34 -31.19
CA THR A 27 24.04 37.11 -30.28
C THR A 27 24.32 38.60 -30.46
N LEU A 28 23.28 39.45 -30.51
CA LEU A 28 23.43 40.90 -30.69
C LEU A 28 24.12 41.49 -29.44
N PRO A 29 25.37 41.97 -29.52
CA PRO A 29 26.06 42.47 -28.35
C PRO A 29 25.42 43.80 -27.93
N GLN A 30 24.82 43.76 -26.75
CA GLN A 30 24.08 44.87 -26.14
C GLN A 30 25.03 46.06 -25.97
N SER A 31 24.67 47.20 -26.55
CA SER A 31 25.43 48.44 -26.39
C SER A 31 25.58 48.77 -24.91
N GLU A 32 26.81 48.98 -24.47
CA GLU A 32 27.17 49.42 -23.12
C GLU A 32 26.47 50.73 -22.76
N SER A 33 25.27 50.61 -22.20
CA SER A 33 24.56 51.69 -21.51
C SER A 33 23.57 51.09 -20.52
N SER A 34 24.11 50.30 -19.59
CA SER A 34 23.45 49.99 -18.31
C SER A 34 24.47 49.60 -17.26
N VAL A 35 25.53 50.40 -17.10
CA VAL A 35 26.23 50.45 -15.81
C VAL A 35 25.40 51.38 -14.92
N SER A 36 24.50 50.78 -14.13
CA SER A 36 23.78 51.48 -13.06
C SER A 36 23.80 50.62 -11.79
N SER A 37 24.85 50.86 -11.02
CA SER A 37 24.87 51.08 -9.58
C SER A 37 23.96 50.20 -8.72
N GLY A 38 24.58 49.32 -7.93
CA GLY A 38 24.05 48.94 -6.62
C GLY A 38 24.21 47.49 -6.18
N SER A 39 24.32 46.53 -7.11
CA SER A 39 24.29 45.11 -6.75
C SER A 39 25.49 44.35 -7.30
N LYS A 40 26.22 43.65 -6.43
CA LYS A 40 27.44 42.87 -6.73
C LYS A 40 27.17 41.49 -7.34
N TRP A 41 25.91 41.23 -7.69
CA TRP A 41 25.42 39.97 -8.21
C TRP A 41 25.03 40.14 -9.68
N GLN A 42 25.46 39.21 -10.52
CA GLN A 42 25.18 39.18 -11.96
C GLN A 42 24.38 37.93 -12.32
N GLU A 43 23.46 38.07 -13.27
CA GLU A 43 22.65 36.97 -13.79
C GLU A 43 23.30 36.34 -15.03
N TYR A 44 23.40 35.02 -15.04
CA TYR A 44 23.92 34.21 -16.14
C TYR A 44 22.92 33.11 -16.51
N ALA A 45 22.89 32.72 -17.78
CA ALA A 45 22.03 31.64 -18.27
C ALA A 45 22.89 30.45 -18.74
N THR A 46 22.46 29.24 -18.38
CA THR A 46 23.03 27.98 -18.90
C THR A 46 22.49 27.67 -20.30
N ASP A 47 23.17 26.78 -21.04
CA ASP A 47 22.76 26.34 -22.39
C ASP A 47 21.35 25.69 -22.42
N ASP A 48 20.88 25.18 -21.27
CA ASP A 48 19.52 24.65 -21.07
C ASP A 48 18.48 25.74 -20.69
N GLY A 49 18.87 27.02 -20.73
CA GLY A 49 18.01 28.16 -20.44
C GLY A 49 17.72 28.41 -18.95
N ARG A 50 18.39 27.70 -18.04
CA ARG A 50 18.25 27.95 -16.58
C ARG A 50 19.17 29.09 -16.16
N LYS A 51 18.60 30.06 -15.43
CA LYS A 51 19.30 31.22 -14.90
C LYS A 51 19.99 30.87 -13.56
N TYR A 52 21.19 31.39 -13.36
CA TYR A 52 21.91 31.35 -12.09
C TYR A 52 22.56 32.71 -11.83
N TYR A 53 22.79 33.02 -10.56
CA TYR A 53 23.29 34.30 -10.11
C TYR A 53 24.68 34.13 -9.51
N TYR A 54 25.62 34.96 -9.94
CA TYR A 54 27.01 34.92 -9.50
C TYR A 54 27.39 36.22 -8.78
N ASN A 55 27.96 36.09 -7.59
CA ASN A 55 28.51 37.23 -6.85
C ASN A 55 29.98 37.42 -7.20
N GLU A 56 30.31 38.51 -7.91
CA GLU A 56 31.70 38.80 -8.28
C GLU A 56 32.58 39.12 -7.06
N SER A 57 32.00 39.48 -5.92
CA SER A 57 32.75 39.87 -4.72
C SER A 57 33.03 38.74 -3.74
N THR A 58 32.18 37.71 -3.68
CA THR A 58 32.36 36.53 -2.80
C THR A 58 32.71 35.26 -3.56
N GLY A 59 32.52 35.25 -4.89
CA GLY A 59 32.72 34.07 -5.75
C GLY A 59 31.61 33.02 -5.64
N GLU A 60 30.50 33.34 -4.99
CA GLU A 60 29.38 32.42 -4.76
C GLU A 60 28.41 32.38 -5.96
N THR A 61 27.93 31.18 -6.31
CA THR A 61 26.89 30.96 -7.33
C THR A 61 25.61 30.43 -6.69
N THR A 62 24.47 31.03 -6.97
CA THR A 62 23.16 30.58 -6.49
C THR A 62 22.19 30.37 -7.65
N TRP A 63 21.35 29.35 -7.56
CA TRP A 63 20.29 29.08 -8.55
C TRP A 63 19.01 29.87 -8.26
N GLU A 64 18.91 30.46 -7.07
CA GLU A 64 17.81 31.29 -6.62
C GLU A 64 18.29 32.75 -6.54
N MET A 65 17.38 33.70 -6.84
CA MET A 65 17.70 35.11 -6.87
C MET A 65 18.11 35.61 -5.48
N PRO A 66 19.31 36.20 -5.32
CA PRO A 66 19.79 36.67 -4.01
C PRO A 66 18.92 37.79 -3.44
N GLN A 67 18.66 37.75 -2.13
CA GLN A 67 17.80 38.71 -1.41
C GLN A 67 18.25 40.17 -1.54
N GLU A 68 19.54 40.44 -1.76
CA GLU A 68 20.05 41.79 -2.03
C GLU A 68 19.61 42.32 -3.40
N MET A 69 19.48 41.43 -4.38
CA MET A 69 18.99 41.78 -5.72
C MET A 69 17.48 41.99 -5.69
N GLU A 70 16.74 41.14 -4.97
CA GLU A 70 15.29 41.25 -4.75
C GLU A 70 14.91 42.59 -4.10
N LYS A 71 15.61 43.00 -3.03
CA LYS A 71 15.37 44.30 -2.38
C LYS A 71 15.70 45.51 -3.26
N ALA A 72 16.61 45.36 -4.22
CA ALA A 72 16.95 46.42 -5.16
C ALA A 72 15.93 46.52 -6.30
N GLU A 73 15.35 45.40 -6.73
CA GLU A 73 14.23 45.36 -7.68
C GLU A 73 12.96 45.94 -7.07
N ASP A 74 12.64 45.62 -5.82
CA ASP A 74 11.47 46.18 -5.12
C ASP A 74 11.55 47.71 -5.01
N LYS A 75 12.72 48.26 -4.69
CA LYS A 75 12.92 49.72 -4.65
C LYS A 75 12.78 50.38 -6.02
N ARG A 76 13.26 49.73 -7.09
CA ARG A 76 13.11 50.23 -8.47
C ARG A 76 11.65 50.16 -8.93
N ASN A 77 10.93 49.13 -8.54
CA ASN A 77 9.50 48.99 -8.81
C ASN A 77 8.69 50.04 -8.04
N ASP A 78 9.01 50.33 -6.78
CA ASP A 78 8.35 51.37 -6.01
C ASP A 78 8.56 52.78 -6.59
N GLU A 79 9.77 53.10 -7.09
CA GLU A 79 10.04 54.38 -7.78
C GLU A 79 9.37 54.47 -9.17
N GLN A 80 9.24 53.36 -9.90
CA GLN A 80 8.50 53.29 -11.16
C GLN A 80 6.97 53.35 -10.98
N VAL A 81 6.45 52.83 -9.86
CA VAL A 81 5.02 52.92 -9.51
C VAL A 81 4.67 54.33 -9.02
N ALA A 82 5.56 55.00 -8.29
CA ALA A 82 5.39 56.40 -7.89
C ALA A 82 5.40 57.38 -9.08
N SER A 83 6.24 57.15 -10.10
CA SER A 83 6.25 57.98 -11.31
C SER A 83 5.02 57.76 -12.20
N LYS A 84 4.57 56.50 -12.41
CA LYS A 84 3.35 56.19 -13.16
C LYS A 84 2.07 56.69 -12.50
N SER A 85 1.94 56.55 -11.18
CA SER A 85 0.79 57.06 -10.43
C SER A 85 0.67 58.59 -10.46
N THR A 86 1.81 59.29 -10.53
CA THR A 86 1.83 60.76 -10.66
C THR A 86 1.43 61.21 -12.07
N GLU A 87 1.83 60.48 -13.11
CA GLU A 87 1.42 60.75 -14.50
C GLU A 87 -0.06 60.42 -14.74
N GLU A 88 -0.57 59.30 -14.21
CA GLU A 88 -2.00 58.93 -14.27
C GLU A 88 -2.87 59.96 -13.54
N SER A 89 -2.46 60.42 -12.35
CA SER A 89 -3.19 61.45 -11.61
C SER A 89 -3.25 62.79 -12.36
N GLN A 90 -2.21 63.15 -13.11
CA GLN A 90 -2.17 64.37 -13.92
C GLN A 90 -2.98 64.26 -15.22
N LEU A 91 -3.05 63.06 -15.83
CA LEU A 91 -3.89 62.77 -16.98
C LEU A 91 -5.38 62.80 -16.60
N ASP A 92 -5.75 62.23 -15.45
CA ASP A 92 -7.13 62.22 -14.94
C ASP A 92 -7.64 63.63 -14.61
N LEU A 93 -6.80 64.49 -14.01
CA LEU A 93 -7.11 65.90 -13.76
C LEU A 93 -7.33 66.69 -15.07
N ARG A 94 -6.62 66.33 -16.15
CA ARG A 94 -6.77 66.94 -17.48
C ARG A 94 -8.07 66.50 -18.15
N LEU A 95 -8.33 65.20 -18.16
CA LEU A 95 -9.53 64.60 -18.76
C LEU A 95 -10.83 65.06 -18.07
N ALA A 96 -10.80 65.28 -16.75
CA ALA A 96 -11.93 65.82 -16.00
C ALA A 96 -12.25 67.30 -16.31
N SER A 97 -11.29 68.04 -16.88
CA SER A 97 -11.44 69.46 -17.21
C SER A 97 -11.94 69.74 -18.63
N GLU A 98 -12.01 68.71 -19.48
CA GLU A 98 -12.55 68.85 -20.84
C GLU A 98 -14.08 68.69 -20.85
N PRO A 99 -14.83 69.62 -21.46
CA PRO A 99 -16.27 69.47 -21.57
C PRO A 99 -16.59 68.31 -22.52
N ILE A 100 -17.27 67.28 -21.99
CA ILE A 100 -17.74 66.11 -22.73
C ILE A 100 -18.65 66.60 -23.87
N LYS A 101 -18.14 66.56 -25.11
CA LYS A 101 -18.98 66.74 -26.29
C LYS A 101 -19.89 65.52 -26.42
N LYS A 102 -21.15 65.67 -26.03
CA LYS A 102 -22.20 64.70 -26.38
C LYS A 102 -22.25 64.64 -27.90
N SER A 103 -21.74 63.57 -28.50
CA SER A 103 -21.82 63.33 -29.93
C SER A 103 -23.26 62.95 -30.27
N ASP A 104 -23.90 63.73 -31.14
CA ASP A 104 -25.24 63.51 -31.68
C ASP A 104 -25.30 62.32 -32.65
N LEU A 105 -25.02 61.10 -32.16
CA LEU A 105 -25.13 59.89 -32.98
C LEU A 105 -25.94 58.81 -32.25
N VAL A 106 -27.12 58.59 -32.83
CA VAL A 106 -28.09 57.51 -32.60
C VAL A 106 -28.70 57.52 -31.20
N ASN A 107 -29.91 58.09 -31.09
CA ASN A 107 -30.80 57.84 -29.96
C ASN A 107 -31.14 56.34 -29.96
N PRO A 108 -30.68 55.56 -28.97
CA PRO A 108 -31.11 54.17 -28.84
C PRO A 108 -32.61 54.13 -28.52
N PRO A 109 -33.30 53.00 -28.76
CA PRO A 109 -34.71 52.86 -28.41
C PRO A 109 -34.88 53.01 -26.90
N LYS A 110 -35.24 54.21 -26.44
CA LYS A 110 -35.49 54.50 -25.03
C LYS A 110 -36.96 54.28 -24.74
N ASP A 111 -37.27 53.39 -23.82
CA ASP A 111 -38.61 53.20 -23.28
C ASP A 111 -38.69 53.94 -21.94
N ASP A 112 -39.34 55.11 -21.93
CA ASP A 112 -39.47 55.98 -20.74
C ASP A 112 -40.56 55.51 -19.75
N SER A 113 -41.14 54.32 -19.96
CA SER A 113 -42.30 53.83 -19.20
C SER A 113 -41.97 53.34 -17.77
N TYR A 114 -40.70 53.19 -17.38
CA TYR A 114 -40.29 52.61 -16.09
C TYR A 114 -39.08 53.34 -15.47
N PRO A 115 -38.90 53.28 -14.14
CA PRO A 115 -37.69 53.77 -13.48
C PRO A 115 -36.43 53.15 -14.10
N GLU A 116 -35.46 54.00 -14.47
CA GLU A 116 -34.27 53.63 -15.28
C GLU A 116 -33.47 52.45 -14.69
N SER A 117 -33.42 52.32 -13.35
CA SER A 117 -32.75 51.23 -12.64
C SER A 117 -33.54 49.92 -12.62
N GLU A 118 -34.87 49.97 -12.65
CA GLU A 118 -35.72 48.80 -12.50
C GLU A 118 -35.90 48.04 -13.82
N ALA A 119 -35.95 48.75 -14.96
CA ALA A 119 -36.06 48.15 -16.28
C ALA A 119 -34.86 47.26 -16.65
N PHE A 120 -33.64 47.69 -16.28
CA PHE A 120 -32.42 46.93 -16.48
C PHE A 120 -32.35 45.68 -15.58
N VAL A 121 -32.69 45.83 -14.30
CA VAL A 121 -32.74 44.72 -13.34
C VAL A 121 -33.84 43.70 -13.70
N GLU A 122 -34.99 44.17 -14.19
CA GLU A 122 -36.07 43.32 -14.63
C GLU A 122 -35.67 42.51 -15.88
N MET A 123 -34.91 43.10 -16.79
CA MET A 123 -34.36 42.40 -17.97
C MET A 123 -33.35 41.30 -17.56
N LEU A 124 -32.50 41.56 -16.57
CA LEU A 124 -31.61 40.53 -16.02
C LEU A 124 -32.41 39.40 -15.35
N ARG A 125 -33.48 39.75 -14.61
CA ARG A 125 -34.35 38.79 -13.92
C ARG A 125 -35.18 37.94 -14.89
N SER A 126 -35.78 38.53 -15.92
CA SER A 126 -36.62 37.81 -16.90
C SER A 126 -35.81 36.81 -17.71
N ASN A 127 -34.56 37.16 -18.04
CA ASN A 127 -33.63 36.30 -18.77
C ASN A 127 -32.84 35.34 -17.86
N LYS A 128 -33.14 35.32 -16.55
CA LYS A 128 -32.52 34.43 -15.55
C LYS A 128 -30.99 34.53 -15.47
N VAL A 129 -30.42 35.69 -15.78
CA VAL A 129 -28.96 35.92 -15.79
C VAL A 129 -28.36 35.65 -14.42
N ASP A 130 -27.51 34.62 -14.31
CA ASP A 130 -26.93 34.14 -13.06
C ASP A 130 -25.41 34.41 -12.98
N SER A 131 -24.78 33.94 -11.90
CA SER A 131 -23.33 34.08 -11.66
C SER A 131 -22.46 33.33 -12.66
N THR A 132 -23.04 32.53 -13.56
CA THR A 132 -22.31 31.83 -14.62
C THR A 132 -22.12 32.69 -15.87
N TRP A 133 -22.82 33.83 -15.98
CA TRP A 133 -22.69 34.76 -17.10
C TRP A 133 -21.62 35.80 -16.82
N SER A 134 -20.75 36.07 -17.78
CA SER A 134 -19.85 37.24 -17.70
C SER A 134 -20.60 38.51 -18.11
N PHE A 135 -20.20 39.67 -17.58
CA PHE A 135 -20.78 40.95 -18.01
C PHE A 135 -20.68 41.12 -19.54
N GLN A 136 -19.58 40.69 -20.16
CA GLN A 136 -19.43 40.73 -21.62
C GLN A 136 -20.42 39.81 -22.35
N ALA A 137 -20.73 38.63 -21.82
CA ALA A 137 -21.77 37.75 -22.36
C ALA A 137 -23.16 38.41 -22.25
N VAL A 138 -23.46 39.05 -21.11
CA VAL A 138 -24.70 39.83 -20.90
C VAL A 138 -24.78 40.99 -21.89
N MET A 139 -23.73 41.79 -22.04
CA MET A 139 -23.66 42.88 -23.01
C MET A 139 -23.92 42.37 -24.43
N SER A 140 -23.25 41.29 -24.85
CA SER A 140 -23.38 40.75 -26.21
C SER A 140 -24.78 40.21 -26.53
N LYS A 141 -25.53 39.78 -25.51
CA LYS A 141 -26.85 39.16 -25.66
C LYS A 141 -27.99 40.17 -25.62
N PHE A 142 -27.84 41.24 -24.85
CA PHE A 142 -28.92 42.20 -24.58
C PHE A 142 -28.68 43.57 -25.22
N ILE A 143 -27.69 43.72 -26.10
CA ILE A 143 -27.40 44.99 -26.77
C ILE A 143 -28.55 45.47 -27.67
N ASP A 144 -29.38 44.55 -28.15
CA ASP A 144 -30.53 44.85 -29.01
C ASP A 144 -31.80 45.16 -28.20
N ASP A 145 -31.81 44.86 -26.90
CA ASP A 145 -32.99 45.05 -26.05
C ASP A 145 -33.14 46.53 -25.64
N PRO A 146 -34.32 47.15 -25.85
CA PRO A 146 -34.58 48.53 -25.42
C PRO A 146 -34.35 48.76 -23.91
N LYS A 147 -34.64 47.74 -23.09
CA LYS A 147 -34.45 47.77 -21.63
C LYS A 147 -32.98 47.83 -21.22
N TYR A 148 -32.05 47.39 -22.07
CA TYR A 148 -30.61 47.48 -21.81
C TYR A 148 -30.08 48.91 -21.93
N TRP A 149 -30.70 49.72 -22.79
CA TRP A 149 -30.36 51.14 -23.02
C TRP A 149 -31.10 52.11 -22.11
N ALA A 150 -31.93 51.61 -21.18
CA ALA A 150 -32.58 52.42 -20.15
C ALA A 150 -31.55 53.20 -19.31
N ILE A 151 -30.33 52.66 -19.15
CA ILE A 151 -29.20 53.33 -18.50
C ILE A 151 -28.15 53.71 -19.56
N PRO A 152 -27.96 55.00 -19.82
CA PRO A 152 -27.01 55.47 -20.85
C PRO A 152 -25.55 55.19 -20.50
N ASP A 153 -25.16 55.29 -19.23
CA ASP A 153 -23.77 55.10 -18.81
C ASP A 153 -23.40 53.61 -18.73
N ALA A 154 -22.27 53.25 -19.32
CA ALA A 154 -21.74 51.88 -19.29
C ALA A 154 -21.23 51.50 -17.89
N LEU A 155 -20.70 52.46 -17.14
CA LEU A 155 -20.20 52.22 -15.78
C LEU A 155 -21.34 51.97 -14.81
N GLU A 156 -22.45 52.71 -14.93
CA GLU A 156 -23.66 52.48 -14.12
C GLU A 156 -24.32 51.13 -14.44
N ARG A 157 -24.39 50.71 -15.71
CA ARG A 157 -24.87 49.37 -16.07
C ARG A 157 -24.05 48.26 -15.42
N LYS A 158 -22.73 48.41 -15.37
CA LYS A 158 -21.85 47.45 -14.71
C LYS A 158 -22.07 47.43 -13.20
N LYS A 159 -22.17 48.60 -12.55
CA LYS A 159 -22.46 48.71 -11.12
C LYS A 159 -23.80 48.07 -10.74
N LEU A 160 -24.85 48.32 -11.53
CA LEU A 160 -26.18 47.74 -11.28
C LEU A 160 -26.25 46.24 -11.58
N TYR A 161 -25.48 45.76 -12.55
CA TYR A 161 -25.29 44.33 -12.76
C TYR A 161 -24.59 43.68 -11.56
N ASP A 162 -23.53 44.29 -11.04
CA ASP A 162 -22.83 43.81 -9.86
C ASP A 162 -23.74 43.85 -8.61
N GLU A 163 -24.54 44.90 -8.43
CA GLU A 163 -25.51 45.01 -7.33
C GLU A 163 -26.68 44.01 -7.45
N TYR A 164 -27.15 43.77 -8.67
CA TYR A 164 -28.15 42.73 -8.97
C TYR A 164 -27.61 41.35 -8.63
N LEU A 165 -26.37 41.05 -9.03
CA LEU A 165 -25.70 39.81 -8.67
C LEU A 165 -25.55 39.69 -7.16
N VAL A 166 -25.18 40.74 -6.43
CA VAL A 166 -25.09 40.73 -4.95
C VAL A 166 -26.45 40.47 -4.29
N THR A 167 -27.53 41.05 -4.83
CA THR A 167 -28.88 40.85 -4.30
C THR A 167 -29.37 39.43 -4.55
N ARG A 168 -29.20 38.92 -5.78
CA ARG A 168 -29.48 37.53 -6.12
C ARG A 168 -28.62 36.57 -5.30
N PHE A 169 -27.36 36.90 -5.08
CA PHE A 169 -26.43 36.13 -4.24
C PHE A 169 -26.90 36.02 -2.79
N LYS A 170 -27.52 37.07 -2.23
CA LYS A 170 -28.14 37.02 -0.89
C LYS A 170 -29.36 36.10 -0.84
N GLU A 171 -30.18 36.09 -1.88
CA GLU A 171 -31.33 35.17 -2.01
C GLU A 171 -30.84 33.71 -2.17
N ASP A 172 -29.81 33.49 -2.97
CA ASP A 172 -29.19 32.20 -3.21
C ASP A 172 -28.43 31.65 -1.98
N LEU A 173 -28.00 32.52 -1.06
CA LEU A 173 -27.39 32.15 0.22
C LEU A 173 -28.35 31.32 1.10
N SER A 174 -29.66 31.51 0.95
CA SER A 174 -30.69 30.65 1.58
C SER A 174 -30.74 29.25 0.97
N ASN A 175 -30.31 29.10 -0.28
CA ASN A 175 -30.22 27.87 -1.07
C ASN A 175 -28.78 27.36 -1.24
N LYS A 176 -27.88 27.70 -0.30
CA LYS A 176 -26.43 27.43 -0.38
C LYS A 176 -26.08 26.01 -0.83
N SER A 177 -26.81 24.99 -0.36
CA SER A 177 -26.55 23.59 -0.72
C SER A 177 -26.79 23.30 -2.20
N LEU A 178 -27.87 23.82 -2.78
CA LEU A 178 -28.23 23.55 -4.17
C LEU A 178 -27.22 24.20 -5.12
N LEU A 179 -26.76 25.40 -4.79
CA LEU A 179 -25.80 26.15 -5.60
C LEU A 179 -24.40 25.55 -5.54
N VAL A 180 -24.00 25.00 -4.39
CA VAL A 180 -22.75 24.23 -4.26
C VAL A 180 -22.81 22.94 -5.08
N GLU A 181 -23.95 22.25 -5.11
CA GLU A 181 -24.12 21.05 -5.94
C GLU A 181 -24.09 21.36 -7.44
N THR A 182 -24.76 22.42 -7.89
CA THR A 182 -24.72 22.84 -9.30
C THR A 182 -23.32 23.29 -9.70
N PHE A 183 -22.63 24.03 -8.82
CA PHE A 183 -21.23 24.39 -9.01
C PHE A 183 -20.35 23.16 -9.15
N LYS A 184 -20.45 22.20 -8.22
CA LYS A 184 -19.65 20.96 -8.25
C LYS A 184 -19.87 20.19 -9.56
N LYS A 185 -21.12 20.10 -10.04
CA LYS A 185 -21.44 19.45 -11.33
C LYS A 185 -20.78 20.18 -12.50
N ASN A 186 -20.97 21.49 -12.61
CA ASN A 186 -20.40 22.29 -13.71
C ASN A 186 -18.86 22.27 -13.68
N PHE A 187 -18.26 22.33 -12.49
CA PHE A 187 -16.81 22.26 -12.33
C PHE A 187 -16.25 20.88 -12.69
N VAL A 188 -16.93 19.79 -12.34
CA VAL A 188 -16.55 18.45 -12.78
C VAL A 188 -16.67 18.30 -14.30
N GLU A 189 -17.68 18.91 -14.94
CA GLU A 189 -17.80 18.92 -16.40
C GLU A 189 -16.68 19.70 -17.09
N THR A 190 -16.24 20.84 -16.53
CA THR A 190 -15.08 21.56 -17.08
C THR A 190 -13.78 20.77 -16.90
N LEU A 191 -13.59 20.11 -15.75
CA LEU A 191 -12.44 19.22 -15.54
C LEU A 191 -12.44 18.05 -16.54
N LYS A 192 -13.61 17.47 -16.82
CA LYS A 192 -13.76 16.42 -17.84
C LYS A 192 -13.39 16.92 -19.24
N LYS A 193 -13.80 18.13 -19.62
CA LYS A 193 -13.39 18.74 -20.90
C LYS A 193 -11.88 18.97 -20.97
N TYR A 194 -11.24 19.35 -19.86
CA TYR A 194 -9.78 19.50 -19.84
C TYR A 194 -9.04 18.16 -19.90
N GLU A 195 -9.63 17.09 -19.38
CA GLU A 195 -9.13 15.72 -19.52
C GLU A 195 -9.21 15.26 -20.99
N GLU A 196 -10.36 15.44 -21.65
CA GLU A 196 -10.56 15.09 -23.07
C GLU A 196 -9.61 15.85 -23.99
N ASN A 197 -9.33 17.12 -23.67
CA ASN A 197 -8.38 17.97 -24.41
C ASN A 197 -6.91 17.71 -24.05
N GLY A 198 -6.61 16.75 -23.15
CA GLY A 198 -5.26 16.41 -22.73
C GLY A 198 -4.53 17.47 -21.88
N ARG A 199 -5.23 18.53 -21.45
CA ARG A 199 -4.67 19.59 -20.59
C ARG A 199 -4.66 19.20 -19.11
N LEU A 200 -5.49 18.21 -18.75
CA LEU A 200 -5.52 17.62 -17.42
C LEU A 200 -4.99 16.18 -17.46
N SER A 201 -4.03 15.89 -16.61
CA SER A 201 -3.48 14.54 -16.38
C SER A 201 -3.77 14.09 -14.96
N ARG A 202 -3.70 12.78 -14.71
CA ARG A 202 -3.91 12.15 -13.39
C ARG A 202 -2.96 12.71 -12.32
N ASN A 203 -1.78 13.17 -12.73
CA ASN A 203 -0.76 13.74 -11.84
C ASN A 203 -0.70 15.27 -11.91
N SER A 204 -1.66 15.92 -12.58
CA SER A 204 -1.72 17.38 -12.62
C SER A 204 -1.92 17.95 -11.22
N ARG A 205 -1.24 19.07 -10.94
CA ARG A 205 -1.35 19.80 -9.68
C ARG A 205 -2.43 20.87 -9.79
N TRP A 206 -3.10 21.16 -8.68
CA TRP A 206 -4.14 22.20 -8.61
C TRP A 206 -3.65 23.54 -9.15
N ILE A 207 -2.42 23.94 -8.84
CA ILE A 207 -1.82 25.22 -9.25
C ILE A 207 -1.81 25.38 -10.78
N SER A 208 -1.48 24.32 -11.52
CA SER A 208 -1.46 24.36 -12.99
C SER A 208 -2.86 24.52 -13.57
N VAL A 209 -3.83 23.82 -12.98
CA VAL A 209 -5.24 23.90 -13.41
C VAL A 209 -5.85 25.24 -13.05
N LYS A 210 -5.53 25.78 -11.87
CA LYS A 210 -5.92 27.13 -11.43
C LYS A 210 -5.42 28.21 -12.38
N LYS A 211 -4.17 28.13 -12.86
CA LYS A 211 -3.65 29.06 -13.86
C LYS A 211 -4.44 29.01 -15.17
N LEU A 212 -4.83 27.82 -15.62
CA LEU A 212 -5.66 27.66 -16.83
C LEU A 212 -7.07 28.23 -16.63
N LEU A 213 -7.69 27.97 -15.48
CA LEU A 213 -9.01 28.51 -15.15
C LEU A 213 -9.03 30.05 -15.10
N ILE A 214 -7.96 30.65 -14.56
CA ILE A 214 -7.80 32.12 -14.52
C ILE A 214 -7.57 32.69 -15.93
N ALA A 215 -6.78 32.01 -16.76
CA ALA A 215 -6.49 32.46 -18.12
C ALA A 215 -7.71 32.40 -19.05
N GLU A 216 -8.62 31.45 -18.83
CA GLU A 216 -9.86 31.31 -19.61
C GLU A 216 -11.01 32.20 -19.11
N ASP A 217 -10.74 33.08 -18.12
CA ASP A 217 -11.70 33.99 -17.49
C ASP A 217 -13.05 33.33 -17.15
N ASN A 218 -12.99 32.11 -16.61
CA ASN A 218 -14.19 31.32 -16.41
C ASN A 218 -15.02 31.95 -15.26
N PRO A 219 -16.28 32.40 -15.53
CA PRO A 219 -17.12 33.07 -14.53
C PRO A 219 -17.34 32.22 -13.28
N ILE A 220 -17.28 30.90 -13.44
CA ILE A 220 -17.34 29.91 -12.37
C ILE A 220 -16.23 30.19 -11.32
N PHE A 221 -15.00 30.53 -11.74
CA PHE A 221 -13.89 30.75 -10.79
C PHE A 221 -13.90 32.15 -10.18
N LYS A 222 -14.24 33.20 -10.96
CA LYS A 222 -14.27 34.58 -10.47
C LYS A 222 -15.44 34.88 -9.51
N HIS A 223 -16.56 34.18 -9.67
CA HIS A 223 -17.76 34.37 -8.85
C HIS A 223 -18.10 33.12 -8.02
N SER A 224 -17.12 32.24 -7.79
CA SER A 224 -17.33 31.04 -6.97
C SER A 224 -17.70 31.40 -5.53
N ILE A 225 -18.74 30.75 -5.03
CA ILE A 225 -19.20 30.84 -3.62
C ILE A 225 -18.21 30.12 -2.68
N LEU A 226 -17.38 29.26 -3.25
CA LEU A 226 -16.46 28.39 -2.54
C LEU A 226 -15.09 29.04 -2.44
N SER A 227 -14.48 28.89 -1.29
CA SER A 227 -13.09 29.25 -1.07
C SER A 227 -12.15 28.46 -1.99
N ASP A 228 -10.96 29.01 -2.27
CA ASP A 228 -9.93 28.32 -3.07
C ASP A 228 -9.61 26.91 -2.53
N ALA A 229 -9.72 26.72 -1.20
CA ALA A 229 -9.51 25.44 -0.55
C ALA A 229 -10.63 24.43 -0.88
N GLU A 230 -11.89 24.85 -0.84
CA GLU A 230 -13.05 23.99 -1.16
C GLU A 230 -13.05 23.61 -2.65
N ILE A 231 -12.67 24.52 -3.55
CA ILE A 231 -12.53 24.19 -4.98
C ILE A 231 -11.38 23.21 -5.20
N ALA A 232 -10.25 23.40 -4.51
CA ALA A 232 -9.13 22.46 -4.55
C ALA A 232 -9.53 21.07 -4.02
N GLU A 233 -10.38 20.99 -3.00
CA GLU A 233 -10.89 19.73 -2.46
C GLU A 233 -11.71 18.97 -3.52
N ILE A 234 -12.64 19.65 -4.22
CA ILE A 234 -13.41 19.05 -5.32
C ILE A 234 -12.48 18.58 -6.44
N TYR A 235 -11.45 19.35 -6.76
CA TYR A 235 -10.43 18.96 -7.74
C TYR A 235 -9.68 17.68 -7.31
N TYR A 236 -9.20 17.62 -6.08
CA TYR A 236 -8.49 16.45 -5.57
C TYR A 236 -9.39 15.23 -5.45
N GLU A 237 -10.67 15.40 -5.11
CA GLU A 237 -11.68 14.32 -5.16
C GLU A 237 -11.81 13.76 -6.59
N TYR A 238 -11.90 14.64 -7.60
CA TYR A 238 -11.96 14.24 -9.01
C TYR A 238 -10.70 13.48 -9.46
N ILE A 239 -9.51 14.01 -9.17
CA ILE A 239 -8.23 13.37 -9.51
C ILE A 239 -8.04 12.03 -8.78
N SER A 240 -8.42 11.96 -7.51
CA SER A 240 -8.39 10.71 -6.73
C SER A 240 -9.28 9.65 -7.37
N ARG A 241 -10.50 10.04 -7.78
CA ARG A 241 -11.41 9.16 -8.52
C ARG A 241 -10.80 8.69 -9.85
N LEU A 242 -10.16 9.58 -10.62
CA LEU A 242 -9.50 9.20 -11.88
C LEU A 242 -8.33 8.23 -11.65
N LYS A 243 -7.51 8.46 -10.61
CA LYS A 243 -6.43 7.55 -10.24
C LYS A 243 -6.98 6.18 -9.87
N LYS A 244 -8.01 6.13 -9.03
CA LYS A 244 -8.68 4.89 -8.63
C LYS A 244 -9.26 4.14 -9.82
N GLN A 245 -9.95 4.82 -10.74
CA GLN A 245 -10.49 4.19 -11.95
C GLN A 245 -9.40 3.59 -12.83
N TYR A 246 -8.27 4.30 -12.99
CA TYR A 246 -7.14 3.81 -13.75
C TYR A 246 -6.47 2.60 -13.07
N GLU A 247 -6.27 2.65 -11.75
CA GLU A 247 -5.75 1.52 -10.97
C GLU A 247 -6.67 0.29 -11.05
N GLU A 248 -7.99 0.48 -11.00
CA GLU A 248 -8.98 -0.58 -11.18
C GLU A 248 -8.93 -1.18 -12.59
N GLU A 249 -8.80 -0.35 -13.64
CA GLU A 249 -8.68 -0.82 -15.02
C GLU A 249 -7.36 -1.57 -15.25
N LEU A 250 -6.26 -1.06 -14.71
CA LEU A 250 -4.96 -1.69 -14.74
C LEU A 250 -4.98 -3.03 -13.99
N SER A 251 -5.61 -3.08 -12.81
CA SER A 251 -5.80 -4.30 -12.04
C SER A 251 -6.62 -5.34 -12.80
N LYS A 252 -7.75 -4.94 -13.39
CA LYS A 252 -8.56 -5.84 -14.25
C LYS A 252 -7.78 -6.37 -15.44
N ASN A 253 -6.94 -5.54 -16.06
CA ASN A 253 -6.11 -5.97 -17.18
C ASN A 253 -5.00 -6.93 -16.72
N LYS A 254 -4.41 -6.70 -15.54
CA LYS A 254 -3.49 -7.65 -14.91
C LYS A 254 -4.17 -8.98 -14.60
N ASP A 255 -5.35 -8.98 -13.99
CA ASP A 255 -6.09 -10.19 -13.65
C ASP A 255 -6.42 -11.04 -14.89
N ARG A 256 -6.82 -10.39 -16.00
CA ARG A 256 -7.02 -11.06 -17.28
C ARG A 256 -5.72 -11.67 -17.80
N ALA A 257 -4.63 -10.89 -17.80
CA ALA A 257 -3.32 -11.38 -18.25
C ALA A 257 -2.80 -12.52 -17.37
N LEU A 258 -3.00 -12.47 -16.05
CA LEU A 258 -2.65 -13.53 -15.11
C LEU A 258 -3.46 -14.80 -15.37
N SER A 259 -4.77 -14.66 -15.62
CA SER A 259 -5.63 -15.80 -15.95
C SER A 259 -5.23 -16.45 -17.28
N GLU A 260 -4.91 -15.65 -18.29
CA GLU A 260 -4.36 -16.15 -19.56
C GLU A 260 -3.01 -16.85 -19.35
N LEU A 261 -2.15 -16.31 -18.50
CA LEU A 261 -0.85 -16.88 -18.19
C LEU A 261 -0.96 -18.19 -17.39
N GLU A 262 -1.90 -18.27 -16.44
CA GLU A 262 -2.23 -19.50 -15.73
C GLU A 262 -2.70 -20.58 -16.72
N SER A 263 -3.60 -20.22 -17.63
CA SER A 263 -4.03 -21.14 -18.70
C SER A 263 -2.88 -21.57 -19.60
N TYR A 264 -1.96 -20.65 -19.90
CA TYR A 264 -0.77 -20.93 -20.70
C TYR A 264 0.14 -21.96 -20.03
N LEU A 265 0.44 -21.76 -18.75
CA LEU A 265 1.37 -22.62 -18.00
C LEU A 265 0.78 -23.98 -17.64
N THR A 266 -0.54 -24.05 -17.43
CA THR A 266 -1.21 -25.31 -17.06
C THR A 266 -1.66 -26.14 -18.26
N GLN A 267 -2.21 -25.50 -19.31
CA GLN A 267 -2.83 -26.21 -20.44
C GLN A 267 -1.95 -26.25 -21.68
N ILE A 268 -1.26 -25.14 -21.99
CA ILE A 268 -0.56 -24.99 -23.27
C ILE A 268 0.87 -25.51 -23.17
N ASN A 269 1.56 -25.26 -22.05
CA ASN A 269 2.94 -25.70 -21.86
C ASN A 269 3.24 -26.20 -20.43
N PRO A 270 2.65 -27.34 -20.01
CA PRO A 270 2.90 -27.94 -18.70
C PRO A 270 4.35 -28.44 -18.55
N ASN A 271 5.09 -28.55 -19.66
CA ASN A 271 6.48 -28.98 -19.65
C ASN A 271 7.39 -27.92 -19.01
N ILE A 272 7.15 -26.62 -19.25
CA ILE A 272 7.92 -25.55 -18.60
C ILE A 272 7.78 -25.62 -17.08
N VAL A 273 6.58 -25.90 -16.59
CA VAL A 273 6.32 -26.01 -15.15
C VAL A 273 6.93 -27.28 -14.57
N SER A 274 6.82 -28.41 -15.28
CA SER A 274 7.28 -29.70 -14.78
C SER A 274 8.79 -29.94 -14.89
N SER A 275 9.47 -29.28 -15.84
CA SER A 275 10.93 -29.35 -15.97
C SER A 275 11.68 -28.42 -15.01
N THR A 276 10.97 -27.52 -14.35
CA THR A 276 11.58 -26.44 -13.61
C THR A 276 11.50 -26.69 -12.11
N SER A 277 12.65 -26.58 -11.43
CA SER A 277 12.72 -26.73 -9.96
C SER A 277 12.64 -25.39 -9.23
N ASN A 278 13.10 -24.31 -9.89
CA ASN A 278 13.29 -23.00 -9.28
C ASN A 278 12.51 -21.90 -10.00
N TRP A 279 12.02 -20.89 -9.28
CA TRP A 279 11.34 -19.73 -9.86
C TRP A 279 12.18 -19.04 -10.94
N GLN A 280 13.49 -18.91 -10.72
CA GLN A 280 14.39 -18.22 -11.65
C GLN A 280 14.53 -18.95 -12.99
N GLU A 281 14.68 -20.27 -12.97
CA GLU A 281 14.66 -21.11 -14.16
C GLU A 281 13.32 -20.99 -14.90
N LEU A 282 12.21 -20.86 -14.16
CA LEU A 282 10.88 -20.74 -14.74
C LEU A 282 10.75 -19.41 -15.46
N LEU A 283 11.20 -18.34 -14.81
CA LEU A 283 11.21 -17.00 -15.39
C LEU A 283 12.11 -16.92 -16.63
N GLU A 284 13.27 -17.56 -16.61
CA GLU A 284 14.17 -17.62 -17.79
C GLU A 284 13.54 -18.40 -18.94
N ASN A 285 12.98 -19.58 -18.67
CA ASN A 285 12.30 -20.40 -19.67
C ASN A 285 11.06 -19.68 -20.25
N LEU A 286 10.31 -18.99 -19.39
CA LEU A 286 9.11 -18.24 -19.76
C LEU A 286 9.48 -16.98 -20.56
N LYS A 287 10.53 -16.26 -20.17
CA LYS A 287 11.07 -15.13 -20.93
C LYS A 287 11.71 -15.58 -22.24
N ALA A 288 12.23 -16.81 -22.36
CA ALA A 288 12.79 -17.35 -23.59
C ALA A 288 11.70 -17.74 -24.61
N ASP A 289 10.49 -18.03 -24.15
CA ASP A 289 9.39 -18.50 -25.00
C ASP A 289 8.86 -17.40 -25.94
N ALA A 290 8.79 -17.72 -27.23
CA ALA A 290 8.32 -16.81 -28.27
C ALA A 290 6.82 -16.48 -28.10
N ARG A 291 6.01 -17.42 -27.59
CA ARG A 291 4.57 -17.21 -27.39
C ARG A 291 4.29 -16.23 -26.26
N PHE A 292 5.10 -16.28 -25.20
CA PHE A 292 5.01 -15.34 -24.09
C PHE A 292 5.35 -13.92 -24.56
N ARG A 293 6.45 -13.75 -25.32
CA ARG A 293 6.85 -12.44 -25.87
C ARG A 293 5.85 -11.84 -26.86
N ALA A 294 5.11 -12.68 -27.58
CA ALA A 294 4.16 -12.23 -28.59
C ALA A 294 2.86 -11.68 -28.00
N ASN A 295 2.49 -12.06 -26.76
CA ASN A 295 1.23 -11.63 -26.17
C ASN A 295 1.35 -10.22 -25.56
N LYS A 296 0.55 -9.28 -26.08
CA LYS A 296 0.50 -7.90 -25.59
C LYS A 296 -0.05 -7.80 -24.17
N HIS A 297 -0.89 -8.73 -23.73
CA HIS A 297 -1.47 -8.73 -22.39
C HIS A 297 -0.42 -9.01 -21.31
N PHE A 298 0.61 -9.80 -21.62
CA PHE A 298 1.67 -10.13 -20.67
C PHE A 298 2.66 -8.98 -20.42
N ASN A 299 2.75 -8.00 -21.33
CA ASN A 299 3.60 -6.82 -21.13
C ASN A 299 3.13 -5.91 -19.97
N VAL A 300 1.88 -6.06 -19.53
CA VAL A 300 1.32 -5.32 -18.38
C VAL A 300 1.78 -5.92 -17.05
N LEU A 301 2.23 -7.18 -17.06
CA LEU A 301 2.64 -7.91 -15.86
C LEU A 301 4.07 -7.55 -15.47
N SER A 302 4.26 -7.27 -14.19
CA SER A 302 5.58 -7.16 -13.56
C SER A 302 6.15 -8.54 -13.23
N ASP A 303 7.47 -8.65 -13.11
CA ASP A 303 8.14 -9.86 -12.58
C ASP A 303 7.61 -10.23 -11.18
N VAL A 304 7.15 -9.24 -10.40
CA VAL A 304 6.50 -9.46 -9.08
C VAL A 304 5.13 -10.11 -9.24
N ASP A 305 4.33 -9.67 -10.21
CA ASP A 305 2.99 -10.23 -10.46
C ASP A 305 3.12 -11.70 -10.93
N LEU A 306 4.16 -12.00 -11.73
CA LEU A 306 4.45 -13.37 -12.17
C LEU A 306 4.91 -14.26 -11.01
N LEU A 307 5.70 -13.72 -10.08
CA LEU A 307 6.13 -14.43 -8.88
C LEU A 307 4.95 -14.75 -7.96
N GLU A 308 4.04 -13.79 -7.75
CA GLU A 308 2.83 -13.99 -6.94
C GLU A 308 1.93 -15.09 -7.55
N MET A 309 1.79 -15.10 -8.88
CA MET A 309 1.09 -16.18 -9.58
C MET A 309 1.79 -17.53 -9.38
N TYR A 310 3.12 -17.57 -9.45
CA TYR A 310 3.88 -18.80 -9.21
C TYR A 310 3.68 -19.31 -7.78
N GLU A 311 3.77 -18.44 -6.78
CA GLU A 311 3.59 -18.79 -5.37
C GLU A 311 2.17 -19.28 -5.06
N THR A 312 1.15 -18.63 -5.62
CA THR A 312 -0.25 -18.93 -5.29
C THR A 312 -0.82 -20.10 -6.09
N LYS A 313 -0.40 -20.29 -7.34
CA LYS A 313 -1.01 -21.28 -8.25
C LYS A 313 -0.08 -22.44 -8.57
N ILE A 314 1.17 -22.17 -8.93
CA ILE A 314 2.08 -23.20 -9.46
C ILE A 314 2.74 -23.98 -8.32
N TYR A 315 3.33 -23.29 -7.36
CA TYR A 315 4.07 -23.90 -6.26
C TYR A 315 3.23 -24.88 -5.42
N PRO A 316 1.96 -24.60 -5.09
CA PRO A 316 1.11 -25.55 -4.38
C PRO A 316 0.83 -26.82 -5.19
N THR A 317 0.68 -26.71 -6.52
CA THR A 317 0.48 -27.88 -7.38
C THR A 317 1.73 -28.76 -7.45
N ILE A 318 2.92 -28.16 -7.47
CA ILE A 318 4.20 -28.87 -7.40
C ILE A 318 4.31 -29.62 -6.07
N ILE A 319 4.03 -28.93 -4.95
CA ILE A 319 4.03 -29.57 -3.62
C ILE A 319 3.03 -30.71 -3.56
N GLN A 320 1.82 -30.53 -4.07
CA GLN A 320 0.79 -31.55 -4.06
C GLN A 320 1.21 -32.77 -4.88
N LYS A 321 1.85 -32.55 -6.03
CA LYS A 321 2.41 -33.63 -6.86
C LYS A 321 3.50 -34.40 -6.10
N ILE A 322 4.47 -33.70 -5.51
CA ILE A 322 5.54 -34.33 -4.71
C ILE A 322 4.96 -35.12 -3.53
N LYS A 323 3.96 -34.56 -2.82
CA LYS A 323 3.25 -35.28 -1.75
C LYS A 323 2.58 -36.55 -2.26
N SER A 324 1.90 -36.49 -3.41
CA SER A 324 1.27 -37.67 -4.00
C SER A 324 2.29 -38.74 -4.42
N GLU A 325 3.45 -38.33 -4.94
CA GLU A 325 4.54 -39.26 -5.29
C GLU A 325 5.12 -39.91 -4.03
N ILE A 326 5.30 -39.15 -2.94
CA ILE A 326 5.70 -39.68 -1.63
C ILE A 326 4.68 -40.68 -1.12
N ASP A 327 3.38 -40.36 -1.16
CA ASP A 327 2.31 -41.25 -0.71
C ASP A 327 2.27 -42.56 -1.51
N ASP A 328 2.49 -42.50 -2.82
CA ASP A 328 2.52 -43.69 -3.67
C ASP A 328 3.75 -44.57 -3.40
N VAL A 329 4.91 -43.95 -3.13
CA VAL A 329 6.10 -44.67 -2.66
C VAL A 329 5.84 -45.30 -1.28
N GLN A 330 5.20 -44.57 -0.36
CA GLN A 330 4.82 -45.10 0.96
C GLN A 330 3.85 -46.29 0.85
N LYS A 331 2.85 -46.23 -0.04
CA LYS A 331 1.91 -47.34 -0.28
C LYS A 331 2.62 -48.58 -0.80
N LYS A 332 3.59 -48.42 -1.73
CA LYS A 332 4.40 -49.53 -2.24
C LYS A 332 5.22 -50.18 -1.13
N ASN A 333 5.83 -49.37 -0.27
CA ASN A 333 6.68 -49.84 0.81
C ASN A 333 5.89 -50.29 2.07
N TYR A 334 4.60 -49.99 2.17
CA TYR A 334 3.79 -50.27 3.37
C TYR A 334 3.89 -51.74 3.85
N ARG A 335 3.86 -52.70 2.92
CA ARG A 335 3.93 -54.13 3.26
C ARG A 335 5.31 -54.52 3.78
N SER A 336 6.39 -54.06 3.14
CA SER A 336 7.76 -54.31 3.60
C SER A 336 8.02 -53.64 4.94
N ASP A 337 7.58 -52.39 5.10
CA ASP A 337 7.77 -51.60 6.32
C ASP A 337 7.00 -52.20 7.49
N ARG A 338 5.81 -52.75 7.25
CA ARG A 338 5.07 -53.50 8.27
C ARG A 338 5.80 -54.79 8.68
N LYS A 339 6.35 -55.53 7.72
CA LYS A 339 7.09 -56.77 7.99
C LYS A 339 8.35 -56.48 8.82
N ALA A 340 9.07 -55.41 8.49
CA ALA A 340 10.22 -54.91 9.22
C ALA A 340 9.88 -54.60 10.69
N ARG A 341 8.83 -53.80 10.90
CA ARG A 341 8.34 -53.45 12.24
C ARG A 341 7.90 -54.67 13.04
N GLN A 342 7.27 -55.64 12.39
CA GLN A 342 6.87 -56.89 13.06
C GLN A 342 8.08 -57.73 13.48
N LYS A 343 9.13 -57.83 12.65
CA LYS A 343 10.38 -58.51 13.01
C LYS A 343 11.05 -57.83 14.21
N TYR A 344 11.20 -56.50 14.16
CA TYR A 344 11.79 -55.76 15.26
C TYR A 344 10.96 -55.84 16.55
N LYS A 345 9.63 -55.77 16.46
CA LYS A 345 8.75 -55.98 17.62
C LYS A 345 8.86 -57.41 18.19
N ALA A 346 9.06 -58.42 17.34
CA ALA A 346 9.31 -59.78 17.79
C ALA A 346 10.64 -59.88 18.54
N LEU A 347 11.69 -59.22 18.03
CA LEU A 347 12.98 -59.13 18.71
C LEU A 347 12.87 -58.43 20.06
N LEU A 348 12.21 -57.27 20.14
CA LEU A 348 12.05 -56.57 21.41
C LEU A 348 11.30 -57.40 22.47
N LYS A 349 10.39 -58.29 22.07
CA LYS A 349 9.73 -59.22 22.99
C LYS A 349 10.64 -60.33 23.52
N THR A 350 11.72 -60.65 22.82
CA THR A 350 12.72 -61.62 23.31
C THR A 350 13.68 -61.00 24.30
N LEU A 351 13.77 -59.67 24.35
CA LEU A 351 14.58 -58.93 25.30
C LEU A 351 13.82 -58.73 26.62
N ASP A 352 14.55 -58.78 27.72
CA ASP A 352 14.01 -58.54 29.05
C ASP A 352 13.92 -57.03 29.33
N ILE A 353 12.85 -56.41 28.82
CA ILE A 353 12.59 -54.97 28.93
C ILE A 353 11.65 -54.72 30.12
N ASN A 354 12.11 -53.91 31.06
CA ASN A 354 11.38 -53.51 32.26
C ASN A 354 10.75 -52.12 32.11
N ALA A 355 9.83 -51.79 33.01
CA ALA A 355 9.11 -50.50 33.01
C ALA A 355 10.01 -49.27 33.19
N ASN A 356 11.23 -49.44 33.69
CA ASN A 356 12.22 -48.37 33.90
C ASN A 356 13.40 -48.45 32.91
N SER A 357 13.37 -49.38 31.95
CA SER A 357 14.45 -49.60 30.99
C SER A 357 14.63 -48.40 30.05
N ASN A 358 15.89 -47.97 29.83
CA ASN A 358 16.21 -46.94 28.86
C ASN A 358 16.67 -47.58 27.54
N PHE A 359 16.27 -46.99 26.41
CA PHE A 359 16.68 -47.45 25.09
C PHE A 359 18.20 -47.53 24.92
N LYS A 360 18.96 -46.61 25.54
CA LYS A 360 20.43 -46.59 25.51
C LYS A 360 21.05 -47.88 26.05
N ASP A 361 20.41 -48.49 27.05
CA ASP A 361 20.91 -49.69 27.73
C ASP A 361 20.69 -50.96 26.89
N PHE A 362 19.94 -50.87 25.80
CA PHE A 362 19.72 -51.99 24.87
C PHE A 362 20.37 -51.74 23.51
N LEU A 363 20.90 -50.55 23.27
CA LEU A 363 21.46 -50.16 21.98
C LEU A 363 22.64 -51.04 21.56
N TYR A 364 23.49 -51.48 22.48
CA TYR A 364 24.61 -52.37 22.17
C TYR A 364 24.18 -53.77 21.68
N ILE A 365 22.99 -54.23 22.08
CA ILE A 365 22.39 -55.49 21.63
C ILE A 365 21.71 -55.29 20.28
N LEU A 366 21.05 -54.14 20.10
CA LEU A 366 20.22 -53.83 18.94
C LEU A 366 21.03 -53.38 17.72
N GLU A 367 22.16 -52.68 17.90
CA GLU A 367 22.92 -52.05 16.82
C GLU A 367 23.39 -53.03 15.73
N ASN A 368 23.73 -54.26 16.13
CA ASN A 368 24.23 -55.30 15.23
C ASN A 368 23.15 -56.24 14.68
N ASP A 369 21.88 -56.07 15.08
CA ASP A 369 20.81 -56.97 14.63
C ASP A 369 20.25 -56.54 13.27
N ASP A 370 20.13 -57.51 12.35
CA ASP A 370 19.57 -57.31 11.01
C ASP A 370 18.16 -56.69 11.06
N SER A 371 17.36 -57.01 12.08
CA SER A 371 15.99 -56.50 12.27
C SER A 371 15.96 -55.02 12.64
N PHE A 372 16.95 -54.55 13.39
CA PHE A 372 17.10 -53.14 13.74
C PHE A 372 17.61 -52.34 12.53
N ILE A 373 18.63 -52.85 11.85
CA ILE A 373 19.18 -52.25 10.62
C ILE A 373 18.11 -52.19 9.52
N GLU A 374 17.30 -53.25 9.34
CA GLU A 374 16.19 -53.25 8.39
C GLU A 374 15.14 -52.18 8.71
N LEU A 375 14.94 -51.83 9.98
CA LEU A 375 13.94 -50.86 10.38
C LEU A 375 14.44 -49.42 10.18
N CYS A 376 15.74 -49.17 10.35
CA CYS A 376 16.34 -47.86 10.18
C CYS A 376 16.10 -47.30 8.76
N GLY A 377 15.57 -46.09 8.68
CA GLY A 377 15.30 -45.39 7.41
C GLY A 377 13.99 -45.80 6.71
N ARG A 378 13.18 -46.67 7.33
CA ARG A 378 11.82 -46.97 6.84
C ARG A 378 10.79 -46.02 7.43
N ASN A 379 9.65 -45.89 6.76
CA ASN A 379 8.58 -44.99 7.16
C ASN A 379 7.66 -45.63 8.22
N GLY A 380 7.16 -44.79 9.14
CA GLY A 380 6.25 -45.20 10.21
C GLY A 380 6.91 -45.13 11.59
N SER A 381 6.46 -45.99 12.51
CA SER A 381 6.95 -45.98 13.90
C SER A 381 8.45 -46.23 13.96
N THR A 382 9.17 -45.35 14.64
CA THR A 382 10.61 -45.46 14.78
C THR A 382 11.00 -46.61 15.71
N ALA A 383 12.27 -47.05 15.66
CA ALA A 383 12.77 -48.07 16.56
C ALA A 383 12.65 -47.69 18.05
N LEU A 384 12.74 -46.38 18.34
CA LEU A 384 12.56 -45.81 19.68
C LEU A 384 11.09 -45.84 20.12
N GLU A 385 10.16 -45.44 19.24
CA GLU A 385 8.73 -45.49 19.54
C GLU A 385 8.26 -46.91 19.82
N LEU A 386 8.70 -47.89 19.03
CA LEU A 386 8.36 -49.30 19.24
C LEU A 386 8.94 -49.86 20.55
N PHE A 387 10.08 -49.33 21.01
CA PHE A 387 10.63 -49.67 22.32
C PHE A 387 9.80 -49.05 23.44
N TRP A 388 9.44 -47.76 23.32
CA TRP A 388 8.58 -47.10 24.30
C TRP A 388 7.19 -47.70 24.41
N ASP A 389 6.60 -48.19 23.30
CA ASP A 389 5.34 -48.94 23.35
C ASP A 389 5.42 -50.14 24.30
N ILE A 390 6.53 -50.89 24.28
CA ILE A 390 6.74 -52.05 25.15
C ILE A 390 7.02 -51.63 26.59
N VAL A 391 7.83 -50.59 26.79
CA VAL A 391 8.09 -50.03 28.13
C VAL A 391 6.80 -49.52 28.75
N ASP A 392 5.94 -48.85 27.98
CA ASP A 392 4.65 -48.36 28.48
C ASP A 392 3.68 -49.51 28.75
N GLU A 393 3.62 -50.54 27.90
CA GLU A 393 2.85 -51.77 28.16
C GLU A 393 3.27 -52.40 29.50
N LYS A 394 4.58 -52.55 29.75
CA LYS A 394 5.12 -53.05 31.01
C LYS A 394 4.84 -52.10 32.19
N SER A 395 4.91 -50.78 31.98
CA SER A 395 4.59 -49.77 32.99
C SER A 395 3.11 -49.78 33.38
N GLN A 396 2.21 -50.00 32.43
CA GLN A 396 0.77 -50.12 32.68
C GLN A 396 0.46 -51.39 33.48
N VAL A 397 1.05 -52.53 33.10
CA VAL A 397 0.94 -53.78 33.88
C VAL A 397 1.47 -53.58 35.29
N LEU A 398 2.62 -52.92 35.45
CA LEU A 398 3.18 -52.60 36.76
C LEU A 398 2.22 -51.77 37.61
N LYS A 399 1.59 -50.73 37.05
CA LYS A 399 0.59 -49.91 37.74
C LYS A 399 -0.63 -50.72 38.17
N LEU A 400 -1.12 -51.63 37.34
CA LEU A 400 -2.23 -52.52 37.69
C LEU A 400 -1.85 -53.43 38.86
N LYS A 401 -0.67 -54.06 38.80
CA LYS A 401 -0.12 -54.86 39.91
C LYS A 401 -0.01 -54.02 41.18
N MET A 402 0.47 -52.78 41.06
CA MET A 402 0.59 -51.82 42.16
C MET A 402 -0.75 -51.49 42.83
N TYR A 403 -1.80 -51.19 42.05
CA TYR A 403 -3.14 -50.90 42.58
C TYR A 403 -3.76 -52.10 43.29
N LEU A 404 -3.55 -53.31 42.76
CA LEU A 404 -4.03 -54.53 43.40
C LEU A 404 -3.35 -54.75 44.75
N VAL A 405 -2.04 -54.60 44.82
CA VAL A 405 -1.29 -54.68 46.09
C VAL A 405 -1.74 -53.59 47.06
N GLU A 406 -1.96 -52.36 46.60
CA GLU A 406 -2.50 -51.28 47.43
C GLU A 406 -3.90 -51.58 47.97
N SER A 407 -4.76 -52.20 47.17
CA SER A 407 -6.12 -52.58 47.58
C SER A 407 -6.10 -53.61 48.71
N VAL A 408 -5.21 -54.61 48.62
CA VAL A 408 -5.05 -55.63 49.67
C VAL A 408 -4.43 -55.02 50.93
N LEU A 409 -3.45 -54.13 50.79
CA LEU A 409 -2.89 -53.37 51.91
C LEU A 409 -3.94 -52.50 52.63
N LEU A 410 -4.92 -51.96 51.90
CA LEU A 410 -6.01 -51.18 52.48
C LEU A 410 -7.03 -52.07 53.21
N ASP A 411 -7.31 -53.26 52.70
CA ASP A 411 -8.24 -54.20 53.33
C ASP A 411 -7.64 -54.81 54.60
N LEU A 412 -6.37 -55.22 54.59
CA LEU A 412 -5.68 -55.73 55.78
C LEU A 412 -5.51 -54.68 56.88
N LYS A 413 -5.38 -53.39 56.53
CA LYS A 413 -5.40 -52.30 57.52
C LYS A 413 -6.75 -52.19 58.25
N LYS A 414 -7.85 -52.62 57.64
CA LYS A 414 -9.18 -52.64 58.29
C LYS A 414 -9.31 -53.80 59.27
N GLU A 415 -8.65 -54.93 58.99
CA GLU A 415 -8.69 -56.14 59.82
C GLU A 415 -7.68 -56.10 60.97
N ASP A 416 -6.45 -55.65 60.72
CA ASP A 416 -5.37 -55.58 61.72
C ASP A 416 -4.78 -54.16 61.85
N SER A 417 -5.10 -53.49 62.96
CA SER A 417 -4.61 -52.12 63.25
C SER A 417 -3.10 -52.01 63.51
N THR A 418 -2.39 -53.15 63.62
CA THR A 418 -0.96 -53.22 64.01
C THR A 418 0.00 -53.29 62.82
N LEU A 419 -0.50 -53.65 61.63
CA LEU A 419 0.25 -53.80 60.39
C LEU A 419 0.17 -52.53 59.54
N THR A 420 0.97 -51.53 59.90
CA THR A 420 1.00 -50.25 59.18
C THR A 420 1.72 -50.41 57.82
N LYS A 421 1.19 -49.80 56.75
CA LYS A 421 1.82 -49.68 55.41
C LYS A 421 3.32 -49.30 55.46
N SER A 422 3.75 -48.57 56.49
CA SER A 422 5.16 -48.22 56.75
C SER A 422 6.06 -49.36 57.24
N LYS A 423 5.50 -50.36 57.94
CA LYS A 423 6.26 -51.55 58.38
C LYS A 423 6.43 -52.54 57.23
N ILE A 424 5.41 -52.70 56.40
CA ILE A 424 5.45 -53.61 55.24
C ILE A 424 6.42 -53.06 54.17
N LEU A 425 6.35 -51.75 53.89
CA LEU A 425 7.25 -51.10 52.92
C LEU A 425 8.64 -50.75 53.49
N SER A 426 8.96 -51.17 54.72
CA SER A 426 10.25 -50.83 55.36
C SER A 426 11.45 -51.58 54.78
N SER A 427 11.23 -52.78 54.27
CA SER A 427 12.25 -53.63 53.66
C SER A 427 11.62 -54.47 52.55
N GLU A 428 12.39 -54.74 51.50
CA GLU A 428 11.97 -55.59 50.40
C GLU A 428 11.67 -57.02 50.86
N ASN A 429 12.47 -57.57 51.79
CA ASN A 429 12.22 -58.89 52.36
C ASN A 429 10.90 -58.96 53.16
N ASN A 430 10.55 -57.88 53.87
CA ASN A 430 9.28 -57.80 54.61
C ASN A 430 8.09 -57.70 53.65
N PHE A 431 8.30 -57.08 52.49
CA PHE A 431 7.29 -56.98 51.43
C PHE A 431 7.09 -58.33 50.73
N ILE A 432 8.18 -59.06 50.44
CA ILE A 432 8.12 -60.41 49.86
C ILE A 432 7.48 -61.40 50.84
N GLU A 433 7.86 -61.37 52.13
CA GLU A 433 7.22 -62.20 53.17
C GLU A 433 5.74 -61.88 53.34
N PHE A 434 5.35 -60.61 53.19
CA PHE A 434 3.95 -60.20 53.22
C PHE A 434 3.16 -60.74 52.01
N LEU A 435 3.73 -60.66 50.80
CA LEU A 435 3.11 -61.21 49.60
C LEU A 435 3.00 -62.74 49.67
N SER A 436 3.99 -63.44 50.22
CA SER A 436 3.98 -64.91 50.36
C SER A 436 3.03 -65.42 51.46
N ASN A 437 2.83 -64.64 52.53
CA ASN A 437 1.96 -65.01 53.65
C ASN A 437 0.50 -64.57 53.47
N SER A 438 0.21 -63.72 52.48
CA SER A 438 -1.16 -63.23 52.21
C SER A 438 -1.94 -64.27 51.42
N SER A 439 -2.80 -65.05 52.07
CA SER A 439 -3.71 -66.04 51.47
C SER A 439 -4.88 -65.42 50.68
N ASP A 440 -4.68 -64.25 50.06
CA ASP A 440 -5.72 -63.47 49.42
C ASP A 440 -5.79 -63.86 47.93
N GLN A 441 -6.95 -64.31 47.44
CA GLN A 441 -7.13 -64.81 46.07
C GLN A 441 -6.74 -63.78 44.99
N ARG A 442 -6.71 -62.49 45.34
CA ARG A 442 -6.29 -61.39 44.45
C ARG A 442 -4.77 -61.34 44.24
N ILE A 443 -3.98 -61.72 45.24
CA ILE A 443 -2.52 -61.82 45.16
C ILE A 443 -2.10 -63.14 44.50
N GLU A 444 -2.84 -64.22 44.78
CA GLU A 444 -2.63 -65.52 44.11
C GLU A 444 -2.93 -65.46 42.60
N ASN A 445 -3.88 -64.61 42.19
CA ASN A 445 -4.16 -64.32 40.78
C ASN A 445 -3.20 -63.28 40.17
N LEU A 446 -2.34 -62.64 40.96
CA LEU A 446 -1.22 -61.88 40.41
C LEU A 446 -0.17 -62.90 39.99
N ASP A 447 0.06 -63.01 38.68
CA ASP A 447 1.24 -63.66 38.11
C ASP A 447 2.47 -62.77 38.38
N ILE A 448 2.80 -62.57 39.66
CA ILE A 448 4.09 -62.05 40.10
C ILE A 448 4.99 -63.26 40.24
N ASP A 449 6.00 -63.35 39.39
CA ASP A 449 7.06 -64.31 39.63
C ASP A 449 7.86 -63.81 40.82
N LEU A 450 7.58 -64.35 42.01
CA LEU A 450 8.29 -64.01 43.24
C LEU A 450 9.77 -64.43 43.20
N ASN A 451 10.21 -65.18 42.17
CA ASN A 451 11.61 -65.49 41.91
C ASN A 451 12.28 -64.50 40.96
N ASP A 452 11.52 -63.66 40.24
CA ASP A 452 12.08 -62.59 39.41
C ASP A 452 12.36 -61.36 40.28
N ALA A 453 13.59 -61.32 40.81
CA ALA A 453 14.08 -60.25 41.66
C ALA A 453 13.90 -58.86 41.02
N ASN A 454 13.95 -58.76 39.68
CA ASN A 454 13.78 -57.49 38.99
C ASN A 454 12.33 -57.01 39.05
N GLU A 455 11.35 -57.91 38.91
CA GLU A 455 9.94 -57.54 38.96
C GLU A 455 9.50 -57.15 40.38
N THR A 456 9.98 -57.89 41.39
CA THR A 456 9.70 -57.58 42.81
C THR A 456 10.37 -56.29 43.27
N GLU A 457 11.62 -56.04 42.85
CA GLU A 457 12.36 -54.81 43.19
C GLU A 457 11.72 -53.59 42.53
N VAL A 458 11.28 -53.71 41.27
CA VAL A 458 10.60 -52.63 40.55
C VAL A 458 9.21 -52.33 41.14
N LEU A 459 8.45 -53.36 41.53
CA LEU A 459 7.15 -53.20 42.21
C LEU A 459 7.32 -52.57 43.60
N TYR A 460 8.24 -53.07 44.42
CA TYR A 460 8.54 -52.53 45.74
C TYR A 460 9.02 -51.08 45.64
N GLY A 461 9.96 -50.81 44.72
CA GLY A 461 10.49 -49.47 44.48
C GLY A 461 9.46 -48.48 43.96
N ALA A 462 8.48 -48.93 43.17
CA ALA A 462 7.36 -48.11 42.72
C ALA A 462 6.37 -47.80 43.86
N LEU A 463 5.97 -48.81 44.62
CA LEU A 463 5.08 -48.66 45.79
C LEU A 463 5.69 -47.76 46.88
N LYS A 464 6.99 -47.92 47.14
CA LYS A 464 7.72 -47.09 48.11
C LYS A 464 7.77 -45.63 47.66
N ARG A 465 8.13 -45.37 46.40
CA ARG A 465 8.15 -44.01 45.84
C ARG A 465 6.77 -43.34 45.89
N GLU A 466 5.71 -44.07 45.57
CA GLU A 466 4.35 -43.53 45.66
C GLU A 466 3.93 -43.27 47.11
N PHE A 467 4.26 -44.18 48.03
CA PHE A 467 4.00 -44.00 49.46
C PHE A 467 4.74 -42.78 50.02
N GLU A 468 6.02 -42.60 49.70
CA GLU A 468 6.81 -41.43 50.10
C GLU A 468 6.25 -40.13 49.49
N ALA A 469 5.86 -40.15 48.21
CA ALA A 469 5.22 -39.01 47.56
C ALA A 469 3.85 -38.66 48.18
N GLN A 470 3.05 -39.65 48.59
CA GLN A 470 1.79 -39.45 49.31
C GLN A 470 2.03 -38.87 50.71
N GLN A 471 3.07 -39.31 51.42
CA GLN A 471 3.46 -38.74 52.72
C GLN A 471 3.93 -37.29 52.57
N GLU A 472 4.78 -36.99 51.59
CA GLU A 472 5.27 -35.63 51.35
C GLU A 472 4.14 -34.67 50.97
N LYS A 473 3.22 -35.09 50.09
CA LYS A 473 2.00 -34.32 49.78
C LYS A 473 1.12 -34.08 51.01
N ARG A 474 1.09 -35.00 51.97
CA ARG A 474 0.39 -34.79 53.25
C ARG A 474 1.15 -33.81 54.13
N ARG A 475 2.48 -33.91 54.22
CA ARG A 475 3.33 -32.98 54.99
C ARG A 475 3.30 -31.55 54.48
N VAL A 476 3.14 -31.34 53.18
CA VAL A 476 3.04 -30.00 52.55
C VAL A 476 1.63 -29.40 52.64
N ARG A 477 0.61 -30.22 52.88
CA ARG A 477 -0.79 -29.77 53.07
C ARG A 477 -1.14 -29.40 54.51
N PHE A 478 -0.32 -29.81 55.47
CA PHE A 478 -0.34 -29.36 56.86
C PHE A 478 0.74 -28.31 57.07
#